data_AF-A0A815J608-F1
#
_entry.id   AF-A0A815J608-F1
#
_cell.length_a   1.000
_cell.length_b   1.000
_cell.length_c   1.000
_cell.angle_alpha   90.00
_cell.angle_beta   90.00
_cell.angle_gamma   90.00
#
_symmetry.space_group_name_H-M   'P 1'
#
loop_
_entity.id
_entity.type
_entity.pdbx_description
1 polymer ?
#
loop_
_entity_poly.entity_id
_entity_poly.type
_entity_poly.pdbx_seq_one_letter_code
_entity_poly.pdbx_strand_id
1 'polypeptide(L)'
;MTATNEGQVVIQDYLEAARRETKERSVGIMFGRLMCNMGQYQKSQRYFEQLLINSKDEDPAWIEFNIGRALHFKGEWEKARKYYDNAHRRMMNVDPPREKDSANVLNNIGAVLKNEGNDEWLAPERLPIRYYDISSCFRQEAGSYSRDTCGIFPVHQFEKIEQLCITSPHDNQSWKMFEEMILRSSPHGRKRPYTNNLRRKTITVYSDRLRQSYTTFYSILRSS
;
A
#
# COMPACT_ATOMS: atom_id res chain seq x y z
N MET A 1 -16.89 -29.72 20.66
CA MET A 1 -16.49 -29.29 19.30
C MET A 1 -16.52 -27.76 19.35
N THR A 2 -15.43 -27.00 19.22
CA THR A 2 -14.89 -26.56 17.92
C THR A 2 -13.46 -25.95 17.98
N ALA A 3 -12.63 -26.20 19.01
CA ALA A 3 -11.26 -25.64 19.04
C ALA A 3 -10.33 -26.20 17.92
N THR A 4 -10.63 -27.38 17.38
CA THR A 4 -9.86 -28.02 16.31
C THR A 4 -10.12 -27.42 14.92
N ASN A 5 -11.28 -26.79 14.70
CA ASN A 5 -11.64 -26.25 13.39
C ASN A 5 -10.99 -24.88 13.14
N GLU A 6 -10.86 -24.02 14.16
CA GLU A 6 -10.24 -22.69 14.04
C GLU A 6 -8.76 -22.79 13.65
N GLY A 7 -8.02 -23.75 14.25
CA GLY A 7 -6.62 -23.98 13.89
C GLY A 7 -6.43 -24.48 12.45
N GLN A 8 -7.34 -25.32 11.94
CA GLN A 8 -7.31 -25.78 10.56
C GLN A 8 -7.60 -24.65 9.56
N VAL A 9 -8.55 -23.76 9.88
CA VAL A 9 -8.86 -22.58 9.06
C VAL A 9 -7.67 -21.63 8.98
N VAL A 10 -7.03 -21.31 10.12
CA VAL A 10 -5.85 -20.43 10.14
C VAL A 10 -4.68 -21.03 9.35
N ILE A 11 -4.48 -22.35 9.42
CA ILE A 11 -3.43 -23.04 8.65
C ILE A 11 -3.76 -23.03 7.15
N GLN A 12 -5.03 -23.24 6.77
CA GLN A 12 -5.46 -23.14 5.37
C GLN A 12 -5.27 -21.71 4.83
N ASP A 13 -5.71 -20.69 5.57
CA ASP A 13 -5.54 -19.29 5.19
C ASP A 13 -4.06 -18.94 5.01
N TYR A 14 -3.19 -19.41 5.91
CA TYR A 14 -1.75 -19.20 5.82
C TYR A 14 -1.13 -19.93 4.61
N LEU A 15 -1.50 -21.19 4.38
CA LEU A 15 -1.02 -21.96 3.22
C LEU A 15 -1.51 -21.36 1.89
N GLU A 16 -2.74 -20.86 1.85
CA GLU A 16 -3.27 -20.16 0.70
C GLU A 16 -2.56 -18.83 0.47
N ALA A 17 -2.32 -18.03 1.51
CA ALA A 17 -1.53 -16.81 1.42
C ALA A 17 -0.11 -17.07 0.90
N ALA A 18 0.58 -18.08 1.44
CA ALA A 18 1.93 -18.47 1.01
C ALA A 18 1.96 -19.00 -0.44
N ARG A 19 0.92 -19.75 -0.86
CA ARG A 19 0.75 -20.17 -2.26
C ARG A 19 0.46 -18.99 -3.19
N ARG A 20 -0.26 -17.96 -2.72
CA ARG A 20 -0.55 -16.74 -3.48
C ARG A 20 0.71 -15.89 -3.68
N GLU A 21 1.53 -15.73 -2.64
CA GLU A 21 2.82 -15.02 -2.74
C GLU A 21 3.81 -15.73 -3.68
N THR A 22 3.83 -17.07 -3.69
CA THR A 22 4.66 -17.83 -4.63
C THR A 22 4.15 -17.73 -6.07
N LYS A 23 2.83 -17.62 -6.29
CA LYS A 23 2.24 -17.35 -7.62
C LYS A 23 2.50 -15.93 -8.12
N GLU A 24 2.51 -14.91 -7.26
CA GLU A 24 2.93 -13.56 -7.68
C GLU A 24 4.38 -13.55 -8.18
N ARG A 25 5.23 -14.40 -7.57
CA ARG A 25 6.64 -14.61 -7.93
C ARG A 25 6.84 -15.73 -8.95
N SER A 26 5.82 -16.03 -9.76
CA SER A 26 5.94 -16.89 -10.91
C SER A 26 7.09 -16.46 -11.83
N VAL A 27 7.86 -17.42 -12.33
CA VAL A 27 8.95 -17.17 -13.28
C VAL A 27 8.40 -16.50 -14.55
N GLY A 28 7.21 -16.90 -14.99
CA GLY A 28 6.55 -16.29 -16.14
C GLY A 28 6.18 -14.84 -15.88
N ILE A 29 5.56 -14.56 -14.73
CA ILE A 29 5.22 -13.19 -14.33
C ILE A 29 6.48 -12.33 -14.25
N MET A 30 7.55 -12.81 -13.58
CA MET A 30 8.82 -12.10 -13.46
C MET A 30 9.47 -11.80 -14.81
N PHE A 31 9.49 -12.75 -15.73
CA PHE A 31 10.04 -12.56 -17.08
C PHE A 31 9.28 -11.47 -17.84
N GLY A 32 7.94 -11.50 -17.78
CA GLY A 32 7.11 -10.45 -18.37
C GLY A 32 7.33 -9.07 -17.73
N ARG A 33 7.49 -8.99 -16.40
CA ARG A 33 7.81 -7.74 -15.69
C ARG A 33 9.18 -7.19 -16.12
N LEU A 34 10.18 -8.06 -16.26
CA LEU A 34 11.52 -7.68 -16.72
C LEU A 34 11.48 -7.07 -18.12
N MET A 35 10.72 -7.66 -19.05
CA MET A 35 10.53 -7.10 -20.39
C MET A 35 9.90 -5.70 -20.36
N CYS A 36 8.93 -5.46 -19.48
CA CYS A 36 8.40 -4.11 -19.25
C CYS A 36 9.49 -3.15 -18.77
N ASN A 37 10.28 -3.53 -17.78
CA ASN A 37 11.32 -2.67 -17.21
C ASN A 37 12.44 -2.34 -18.22
N MET A 38 12.67 -3.22 -19.19
CA MET A 38 13.58 -2.98 -20.32
C MET A 38 12.98 -2.09 -21.44
N GLY A 39 11.77 -1.56 -21.25
CA GLY A 39 11.07 -0.74 -22.25
C GLY A 39 10.44 -1.54 -23.40
N GLN A 40 10.47 -2.87 -23.35
CA GLN A 40 9.93 -3.74 -24.40
C GLN A 40 8.43 -4.02 -24.20
N TYR A 41 7.63 -2.95 -24.10
CA TYR A 41 6.22 -3.03 -23.71
C TYR A 41 5.37 -3.90 -24.64
N GLN A 42 5.56 -3.79 -25.97
CA GLN A 42 4.81 -4.58 -26.95
C GLN A 42 5.05 -6.09 -26.80
N LYS A 43 6.31 -6.47 -26.54
CA LYS A 43 6.69 -7.88 -26.37
C LYS A 43 6.18 -8.40 -25.04
N SER A 44 6.26 -7.58 -23.99
CA SER A 44 5.71 -7.90 -22.67
C SER A 44 4.19 -8.13 -22.73
N GLN A 45 3.45 -7.25 -23.41
CA GLN A 45 2.01 -7.40 -23.63
C GLN A 45 1.69 -8.75 -24.31
N ARG A 46 2.29 -9.01 -25.48
CA ARG A 46 2.06 -10.27 -26.23
C ARG A 46 2.41 -11.50 -25.41
N TYR A 47 3.48 -11.44 -24.64
CA TYR A 47 3.90 -12.51 -23.77
C TYR A 47 2.85 -12.80 -22.70
N PHE A 48 2.33 -11.77 -22.03
CA PHE A 48 1.27 -11.94 -21.04
C PHE A 48 -0.06 -12.39 -21.65
N GLU A 49 -0.42 -11.93 -22.85
CA GLU A 49 -1.60 -12.44 -23.57
C GLU A 49 -1.47 -13.93 -23.89
N GLN A 50 -0.28 -14.39 -24.34
CA GLN A 50 -0.01 -15.81 -24.52
C GLN A 50 -0.02 -16.59 -23.21
N LEU A 51 0.51 -15.99 -22.13
CA LEU A 51 0.50 -16.60 -20.80
C LEU A 51 -0.95 -16.79 -20.30
N LEU A 52 -1.83 -15.82 -20.55
CA LEU A 52 -3.24 -15.89 -20.19
C LEU A 52 -3.98 -17.03 -20.89
N ILE A 53 -3.59 -17.36 -22.13
CA ILE A 53 -4.20 -18.44 -22.92
C ILE A 53 -3.62 -19.81 -22.54
N ASN A 54 -2.30 -19.88 -22.35
CA ASN A 54 -1.58 -21.16 -22.27
C ASN A 54 -1.39 -21.68 -20.84
N SER A 55 -1.44 -20.81 -19.83
CA SER A 55 -1.18 -21.22 -18.45
C SER A 55 -2.48 -21.47 -17.69
N LYS A 56 -2.63 -22.70 -17.16
CA LYS A 56 -3.72 -23.06 -16.23
C LYS A 56 -3.36 -22.83 -14.77
N ASP A 57 -2.06 -22.73 -14.47
CA ASP A 57 -1.53 -22.69 -13.10
C ASP A 57 -1.37 -21.26 -12.57
N GLU A 58 -1.20 -20.29 -13.47
CA GLU A 58 -1.02 -18.88 -13.15
C GLU A 58 -2.34 -18.20 -12.84
N ASP A 59 -2.28 -17.16 -12.02
CA ASP A 59 -3.47 -16.39 -11.68
C ASP A 59 -3.84 -15.40 -12.79
N PRO A 60 -5.03 -15.55 -13.41
CA PRO A 60 -5.47 -14.65 -14.47
C PRO A 60 -5.53 -13.18 -14.03
N ALA A 61 -5.85 -12.90 -12.76
CA ALA A 61 -5.94 -11.54 -12.26
C ALA A 61 -4.57 -10.86 -12.24
N TRP A 62 -3.51 -11.60 -11.89
CA TRP A 62 -2.15 -11.08 -11.94
C TRP A 62 -1.66 -10.90 -13.37
N ILE A 63 -2.00 -11.80 -14.29
CA ILE A 63 -1.65 -11.63 -15.71
C ILE A 63 -2.32 -10.38 -16.28
N GLU A 64 -3.63 -10.20 -16.06
CA GLU A 64 -4.38 -9.02 -16.48
C GLU A 64 -3.80 -7.73 -15.89
N PHE A 65 -3.44 -7.73 -14.59
CA PHE A 65 -2.75 -6.60 -13.97
C PHE A 65 -1.42 -6.26 -14.66
N ASN A 66 -0.60 -7.26 -14.98
CA ASN A 66 0.68 -7.02 -15.63
C ASN A 66 0.53 -6.58 -17.11
N ILE A 67 -0.51 -7.04 -17.82
CA ILE A 67 -0.89 -6.50 -19.14
C ILE A 67 -1.26 -5.01 -19.00
N GLY A 68 -2.10 -4.67 -18.01
CA GLY A 68 -2.45 -3.29 -17.68
C GLY A 68 -1.21 -2.43 -17.44
N ARG A 69 -0.22 -2.96 -16.71
CA ARG A 69 1.04 -2.25 -16.45
C ARG A 69 1.90 -2.06 -17.71
N ALA A 70 1.97 -3.05 -18.59
CA ALA A 70 2.66 -2.91 -19.87
C ALA A 70 2.03 -1.82 -20.75
N LEU A 71 0.69 -1.77 -20.80
CA LEU A 71 -0.06 -0.77 -21.56
C LEU A 71 0.05 0.63 -20.94
N HIS A 72 0.05 0.73 -19.61
CA HIS A 72 0.30 1.97 -18.88
C HIS A 72 1.64 2.58 -19.28
N PHE A 73 2.74 1.82 -19.23
CA PHE A 73 4.05 2.34 -19.62
C PHE A 73 4.19 2.63 -21.11
N LYS A 74 3.38 1.98 -21.95
CA LYS A 74 3.27 2.28 -23.38
C LYS A 74 2.48 3.57 -23.66
N GLY A 75 1.68 4.05 -22.71
CA GLY A 75 0.81 5.22 -22.87
C GLY A 75 -0.60 4.91 -23.41
N GLU A 76 -1.00 3.63 -23.44
CA GLU A 76 -2.36 3.21 -23.83
C GLU A 76 -3.27 3.10 -22.59
N TRP A 77 -3.51 4.25 -21.96
CA TRP A 77 -4.17 4.38 -20.66
C TRP A 77 -5.59 3.78 -20.61
N GLU A 78 -6.43 4.06 -21.60
CA GLU A 78 -7.81 3.54 -21.65
C GLU A 78 -7.85 2.01 -21.67
N LYS A 79 -6.90 1.39 -22.39
CA LYS A 79 -6.80 -0.07 -22.44
C LYS A 79 -6.24 -0.60 -21.13
N ALA A 80 -5.22 0.06 -20.56
CA ALA A 80 -4.69 -0.30 -19.25
C ALA A 80 -5.79 -0.30 -18.17
N ARG A 81 -6.66 0.72 -18.19
CA ARG A 81 -7.82 0.84 -17.27
C ARG A 81 -8.72 -0.38 -17.32
N LYS A 82 -9.11 -0.83 -18.53
CA LYS A 82 -9.96 -2.01 -18.72
C LYS A 82 -9.35 -3.27 -18.11
N TYR A 83 -8.04 -3.47 -18.31
CA TYR A 83 -7.34 -4.63 -17.74
C TYR A 83 -7.24 -4.55 -16.22
N TYR A 84 -6.99 -3.36 -15.66
CA TYR A 84 -7.00 -3.18 -14.21
C TYR A 84 -8.38 -3.37 -13.59
N ASP A 85 -9.45 -2.90 -14.21
CA ASP A 85 -10.83 -3.13 -13.72
C ASP A 85 -11.21 -4.61 -13.75
N ASN A 86 -10.79 -5.34 -14.79
CA ASN A 86 -10.98 -6.78 -14.87
C ASN A 86 -10.19 -7.52 -13.78
N ALA A 87 -8.92 -7.15 -13.56
CA ALA A 87 -8.09 -7.72 -12.51
C ALA A 87 -8.68 -7.46 -11.12
N HIS A 88 -9.10 -6.23 -10.84
CA HIS A 88 -9.77 -5.84 -9.59
C HIS A 88 -11.05 -6.67 -9.37
N ARG A 89 -11.90 -6.78 -10.39
CA ARG A 89 -13.13 -7.57 -10.32
C ARG A 89 -12.85 -9.04 -10.02
N ARG A 90 -11.85 -9.64 -10.68
CA ARG A 90 -11.43 -11.02 -10.40
C ARG A 90 -10.93 -11.18 -8.97
N MET A 91 -10.13 -10.25 -8.47
CA MET A 91 -9.59 -10.30 -7.10
C MET A 91 -10.67 -10.17 -6.02
N MET A 92 -11.73 -9.40 -6.28
CA MET A 92 -12.88 -9.24 -5.36
C MET A 92 -13.90 -10.38 -5.45
N ASN A 93 -13.97 -11.08 -6.58
CA ASN A 93 -14.91 -12.20 -6.79
C ASN A 93 -14.38 -13.56 -6.32
N VAL A 94 -13.14 -13.62 -5.81
CA VAL A 94 -12.59 -14.82 -5.16
C VAL A 94 -13.02 -14.84 -3.69
N ASP A 95 -13.34 -16.02 -3.16
CA ASP A 95 -13.63 -16.21 -1.73
C ASP A 95 -12.45 -16.91 -1.05
N PRO A 96 -11.77 -16.31 -0.05
CA PRO A 96 -11.98 -14.95 0.46
C PRO A 96 -11.44 -13.85 -0.49
N PRO A 97 -12.04 -12.64 -0.46
CA PRO A 97 -11.65 -11.54 -1.34
C PRO A 97 -10.22 -11.08 -1.08
N ARG A 98 -9.51 -10.74 -2.16
CA ARG A 98 -8.10 -10.35 -2.10
C ARG A 98 -7.94 -8.85 -1.94
N GLU A 99 -8.34 -8.33 -0.79
CA GLU A 99 -8.39 -6.88 -0.52
C GLU A 99 -7.02 -6.21 -0.68
N LYS A 100 -5.94 -6.84 -0.20
CA LYS A 100 -4.56 -6.31 -0.30
C LYS A 100 -4.07 -6.23 -1.75
N ASP A 101 -4.25 -7.31 -2.52
CA ASP A 101 -3.84 -7.34 -3.93
C ASP A 101 -4.68 -6.36 -4.76
N SER A 102 -5.97 -6.29 -4.45
CA SER A 102 -6.93 -5.36 -5.04
C SER A 102 -6.55 -3.90 -4.80
N ALA A 103 -6.05 -3.55 -3.61
CA ALA A 103 -5.53 -2.23 -3.30
C ALA A 103 -4.34 -1.84 -4.18
N ASN A 104 -3.44 -2.78 -4.52
CA ASN A 104 -2.35 -2.52 -5.47
C ASN A 104 -2.87 -2.22 -6.89
N VAL A 105 -3.93 -2.91 -7.32
CA VAL A 105 -4.58 -2.63 -8.61
C VAL A 105 -5.22 -1.25 -8.61
N LEU A 106 -5.96 -0.88 -7.56
CA LEU A 106 -6.53 0.45 -7.35
C LEU A 106 -5.44 1.55 -7.32
N ASN A 107 -4.31 1.24 -6.69
CA ASN A 107 -2.99 1.84 -6.84
C ASN A 107 -2.72 2.42 -8.25
N ASN A 108 -2.60 1.47 -9.18
CA ASN A 108 -2.19 1.72 -10.55
C ASN A 108 -3.33 2.32 -11.38
N ILE A 109 -4.59 2.00 -11.06
CA ILE A 109 -5.75 2.68 -11.61
C ILE A 109 -5.69 4.19 -11.34
N GLY A 110 -5.38 4.59 -10.10
CA GLY A 110 -5.21 6.00 -9.76
C GLY A 110 -4.09 6.66 -10.58
N ALA A 111 -3.00 5.94 -10.82
CA ALA A 111 -1.91 6.41 -11.69
C ALA A 111 -2.33 6.55 -13.17
N VAL A 112 -3.13 5.61 -13.70
CA VAL A 112 -3.72 5.72 -15.04
C VAL A 112 -4.58 6.97 -15.15
N LEU A 113 -5.51 7.16 -14.21
CA LEU A 113 -6.41 8.32 -14.20
C LEU A 113 -5.62 9.63 -14.18
N LYS A 114 -4.62 9.73 -13.30
CA LYS A 114 -3.70 10.88 -13.25
C LYS A 114 -3.01 11.15 -14.60
N ASN A 115 -2.56 10.10 -15.28
CA ASN A 115 -1.82 10.24 -16.54
C ASN A 115 -2.71 10.48 -17.77
N GLU A 116 -4.00 10.10 -17.72
CA GLU A 116 -4.99 10.42 -18.76
C GLU A 116 -5.28 11.93 -18.85
N GLY A 117 -4.72 12.76 -17.97
CA GLY A 117 -5.11 14.17 -17.87
C GLY A 117 -6.53 14.34 -17.31
N ASN A 118 -7.16 13.23 -16.91
CA ASN A 118 -8.12 13.23 -15.82
C ASN A 118 -7.32 13.47 -14.52
N ASP A 119 -6.79 14.67 -14.39
CA ASP A 119 -6.82 15.32 -13.09
C ASP A 119 -8.30 15.20 -12.67
N GLU A 120 -8.62 14.17 -11.89
CA GLU A 120 -9.81 14.26 -11.05
C GLU A 120 -9.53 15.50 -10.22
N TRP A 121 -10.08 16.63 -10.68
CA TRP A 121 -10.32 17.76 -9.83
C TRP A 121 -11.04 17.15 -8.65
N LEU A 122 -10.30 17.00 -7.54
CA LEU A 122 -10.88 16.59 -6.29
C LEU A 122 -11.87 17.69 -5.99
N ALA A 123 -13.13 17.42 -6.32
CA ALA A 123 -14.21 18.35 -6.14
C ALA A 123 -14.11 18.83 -4.68
N PRO A 124 -14.11 20.15 -4.40
CA PRO A 124 -13.86 20.65 -3.05
C PRO A 124 -14.75 19.99 -2.00
N GLU A 125 -15.93 19.49 -2.40
CA GLU A 125 -16.89 18.75 -1.57
C GLU A 125 -16.38 17.37 -1.10
N ARG A 126 -15.44 16.76 -1.83
CA ARG A 126 -14.83 15.47 -1.46
C ARG A 126 -13.69 15.61 -0.46
N LEU A 127 -13.20 16.83 -0.22
CA LEU A 127 -12.13 17.10 0.74
C LEU A 127 -12.72 17.41 2.12
N PRO A 128 -12.09 16.94 3.22
CA PRO A 128 -10.81 16.22 3.26
C PRO A 128 -10.97 14.70 3.08
N ILE A 129 -10.10 14.10 2.29
CA ILE A 129 -10.00 12.63 2.14
C ILE A 129 -9.01 12.12 3.18
N ARG A 130 -9.39 11.06 3.91
CA ARG A 130 -8.60 10.50 5.02
C ARG A 130 -8.43 9.01 4.83
N TYR A 131 -7.19 8.55 4.79
CA TYR A 131 -6.82 7.15 4.69
C TYR A 131 -6.09 6.69 5.95
N TYR A 132 -6.37 5.45 6.32
CA TYR A 132 -5.62 4.70 7.32
C TYR A 132 -5.14 3.43 6.65
N ASP A 133 -3.84 3.26 6.54
CA ASP A 133 -3.25 2.07 5.95
C ASP A 133 -2.48 1.27 6.99
N ILE A 134 -2.46 -0.05 6.83
CA ILE A 134 -1.70 -0.97 7.67
C ILE A 134 -0.75 -1.74 6.78
N SER A 135 0.55 -1.59 7.01
CA SER A 135 1.55 -2.21 6.17
C SER A 135 2.76 -2.73 6.95
N SER A 136 3.27 -3.87 6.49
CA SER A 136 4.56 -4.42 6.93
C SER A 136 5.70 -3.58 6.37
N CYS A 137 6.45 -2.91 7.25
CA CYS A 137 7.56 -2.04 6.89
C CYS A 137 8.90 -2.73 7.11
N PHE A 138 9.80 -2.65 6.13
CA PHE A 138 11.17 -3.17 6.22
C PHE A 138 12.19 -2.04 6.25
N ARG A 139 13.10 -2.02 7.24
CA ARG A 139 14.17 -1.03 7.36
C ARG A 139 15.54 -1.68 7.52
N GLN A 140 16.52 -1.18 6.78
CA GLN A 140 17.91 -1.63 6.89
C GLN A 140 18.62 -1.12 8.15
N GLU A 141 18.08 -0.10 8.83
CA GLU A 141 18.64 0.50 10.06
C GLU A 141 20.15 0.78 9.94
N ALA A 142 20.58 1.30 8.78
CA ALA A 142 21.97 1.64 8.53
C ALA A 142 22.43 2.76 9.50
N GLY A 143 23.39 2.45 10.38
CA GLY A 143 23.99 3.39 11.32
C GLY A 143 23.61 3.18 12.80
N SER A 144 22.74 2.22 13.13
CA SER A 144 22.43 1.84 14.53
C SER A 144 23.30 0.70 15.07
N TYR A 145 24.35 0.30 14.33
CA TYR A 145 25.28 -0.75 14.69
C TYR A 145 25.80 -0.50 16.11
N SER A 146 25.36 -1.32 17.07
CA SER A 146 25.65 -1.31 18.52
C SER A 146 24.80 -0.46 19.49
N ARG A 147 23.85 0.39 19.05
CA ARG A 147 23.12 1.25 20.02
C ARG A 147 21.98 0.57 20.76
N ASP A 148 21.22 -0.30 20.09
CA ASP A 148 20.00 -0.90 20.64
C ASP A 148 19.81 -2.32 20.06
N THR A 149 20.65 -3.27 20.47
CA THR A 149 20.62 -4.65 19.92
C THR A 149 19.71 -5.61 20.68
N CYS A 150 19.08 -5.18 21.76
CA CYS A 150 18.30 -6.04 22.65
C CYS A 150 16.83 -5.58 22.73
N GLY A 151 15.91 -6.44 22.30
CA GLY A 151 14.46 -6.21 22.36
C GLY A 151 13.82 -6.00 20.98
N ILE A 152 12.59 -5.51 20.98
CA ILE A 152 11.76 -5.29 19.77
C ILE A 152 11.97 -3.91 19.12
N PHE A 153 12.95 -3.12 19.61
CA PHE A 153 13.27 -1.81 19.06
C PHE A 153 14.79 -1.59 19.04
N PRO A 154 15.37 -1.20 17.89
CA PRO A 154 14.86 -1.26 16.52
C PRO A 154 14.83 -2.69 15.94
N VAL A 155 13.89 -2.96 15.04
CA VAL A 155 13.78 -4.23 14.29
C VAL A 155 13.71 -3.95 12.79
N HIS A 156 14.17 -4.91 11.98
CA HIS A 156 14.16 -4.79 10.52
C HIS A 156 12.77 -4.90 9.90
N GLN A 157 11.80 -5.47 10.62
CA GLN A 157 10.43 -5.63 10.18
C GLN A 157 9.46 -5.23 11.29
N PHE A 158 8.49 -4.37 10.98
CA PHE A 158 7.43 -3.99 11.90
C PHE A 158 6.13 -3.64 11.15
N GLU A 159 4.99 -3.86 11.81
CA GLU A 159 3.69 -3.38 11.29
C GLU A 159 3.51 -1.90 11.62
N LYS A 160 3.06 -1.13 10.64
CA LYS A 160 2.83 0.32 10.78
C LYS A 160 1.41 0.65 10.39
N ILE A 161 0.77 1.48 11.20
CA ILE A 161 -0.48 2.15 10.85
C ILE A 161 -0.14 3.57 10.42
N GLU A 162 -0.42 3.91 9.16
CA GLU A 162 -0.15 5.24 8.59
C GLU A 162 -1.43 6.05 8.46
N GLN A 163 -1.35 7.35 8.75
CA GLN A 163 -2.42 8.31 8.49
C GLN A 163 -2.02 9.16 7.29
N LEU A 164 -2.84 9.17 6.24
CA LEU A 164 -2.67 10.04 5.07
C LEU A 164 -3.94 10.87 4.90
N CYS A 165 -3.79 12.20 4.90
CA CYS A 165 -4.92 13.11 4.67
C CYS A 165 -4.61 14.01 3.47
N ILE A 166 -5.57 14.10 2.55
CA ILE A 166 -5.55 15.02 1.42
C ILE A 166 -6.60 16.09 1.71
N THR A 167 -6.18 17.36 1.70
CA THR A 167 -7.01 18.49 2.11
C THR A 167 -7.04 19.57 1.05
N SER A 168 -8.01 20.48 1.15
CA SER A 168 -8.00 21.70 0.35
C SER A 168 -6.71 22.50 0.60
N PRO A 169 -6.11 23.09 -0.45
CA PRO A 169 -4.98 24.01 -0.29
C PRO A 169 -5.42 25.38 0.27
N HIS A 170 -6.73 25.65 0.32
CA HIS A 170 -7.29 26.94 0.78
C HIS A 170 -7.65 26.94 2.27
N ASP A 171 -7.91 28.13 2.82
CA ASP A 171 -8.44 28.37 4.19
C ASP A 171 -7.68 27.71 5.34
N ASN A 172 -6.38 27.49 5.14
CA ASN A 172 -5.51 26.85 6.13
C ASN A 172 -5.98 25.43 6.52
N GLN A 173 -6.73 24.74 5.64
CA GLN A 173 -7.34 23.44 5.95
C GLN A 173 -6.31 22.35 6.20
N SER A 174 -5.17 22.38 5.49
CA SER A 174 -4.06 21.45 5.70
C SER A 174 -3.49 21.55 7.11
N TRP A 175 -3.34 22.76 7.65
CA TRP A 175 -2.85 22.99 9.01
C TRP A 175 -3.84 22.52 10.08
N LYS A 176 -5.13 22.81 9.91
CA LYS A 176 -6.17 22.30 10.81
C LYS A 176 -6.20 20.77 10.85
N MET A 177 -6.07 20.14 9.67
CA MET A 177 -5.99 18.68 9.57
C MET A 177 -4.73 18.12 10.21
N PHE A 178 -3.60 18.80 10.03
CA PHE A 178 -2.33 18.42 10.64
C PHE A 178 -2.42 18.38 12.17
N GLU A 179 -3.00 19.41 12.78
CA GLU A 179 -3.29 19.44 14.22
C GLU A 179 -4.23 18.31 14.64
N GLU A 180 -5.26 18.03 13.83
CA GLU A 180 -6.19 16.92 14.07
C GLU A 180 -5.46 15.55 14.05
N MET A 181 -4.55 15.33 13.09
CA MET A 181 -3.76 14.10 12.98
C MET A 181 -2.83 13.92 14.19
N ILE A 182 -2.20 15.00 14.66
CA ILE A 182 -1.39 14.97 15.89
C ILE A 182 -2.25 14.63 17.09
N LEU A 183 -3.43 15.24 17.21
CA LEU A 183 -4.35 14.99 18.31
C LEU A 183 -4.87 13.55 18.31
N ARG A 184 -5.19 12.99 17.13
CA ARG A 184 -5.61 11.59 16.96
C ARG A 184 -4.52 10.59 17.33
N SER A 185 -3.27 10.96 17.08
CA SER A 185 -2.08 10.18 17.44
C SER A 185 -1.73 10.34 18.93
N SER A 186 -2.23 11.41 19.56
CA SER A 186 -2.04 11.69 20.98
C SER A 186 -3.10 11.00 21.84
N PRO A 187 -2.74 10.47 23.03
CA PRO A 187 -3.65 9.71 23.88
C PRO A 187 -4.81 10.53 24.48
N HIS A 188 -4.72 11.86 24.49
CA HIS A 188 -5.72 12.75 25.12
C HIS A 188 -6.97 13.00 24.26
N GLY A 189 -6.97 12.58 22.99
CA GLY A 189 -7.99 12.98 22.00
C GLY A 189 -9.36 12.29 22.06
N ARG A 190 -9.55 11.24 22.87
CA ARG A 190 -10.83 10.58 23.22
C ARG A 190 -10.51 9.32 24.04
N LYS A 191 -11.35 9.00 25.04
CA LYS A 191 -11.31 7.71 25.76
C LYS A 191 -11.41 6.55 24.77
N ARG A 192 -10.28 6.01 24.30
CA ARG A 192 -10.27 4.73 23.59
C ARG A 192 -10.29 3.62 24.65
N PRO A 193 -11.02 2.52 24.44
CA PRO A 193 -11.06 1.40 25.39
C PRO A 193 -9.70 0.70 25.60
N TYR A 194 -8.67 1.02 24.79
CA TYR A 194 -7.34 0.39 24.83
C TYR A 194 -6.16 1.38 24.96
N THR A 195 -6.37 2.59 25.49
CA THR A 195 -5.23 3.47 25.79
C THR A 195 -4.55 3.05 27.09
N ASN A 196 -3.45 2.29 26.96
CA ASN A 196 -2.48 2.16 28.05
C ASN A 196 -2.01 3.56 28.47
N ASN A 197 -1.99 3.84 29.77
CA ASN A 197 -1.52 5.07 30.42
C ASN A 197 0.00 5.32 30.21
N LEU A 198 0.43 5.40 28.96
CA LEU A 198 1.83 5.64 28.59
C LEU A 198 2.09 7.14 28.54
N ARG A 199 2.99 7.63 29.40
CA ARG A 199 3.48 9.01 29.35
C ARG A 199 4.29 9.23 28.07
N ARG A 200 3.92 10.26 27.31
CA ARG A 200 4.57 10.65 26.05
C ARG A 200 4.80 12.16 26.03
N LYS A 201 5.88 12.60 25.35
CA LYS A 201 6.20 14.00 25.09
C LYS A 201 6.06 14.28 23.59
N THR A 202 5.41 15.40 23.27
CA THR A 202 5.35 15.91 21.90
C THR A 202 6.54 16.84 21.69
N ILE A 203 7.29 16.63 20.59
CA ILE A 203 8.46 17.44 20.25
C ILE A 203 8.27 17.98 18.83
N THR A 204 8.46 19.30 18.68
CA THR A 204 8.53 19.98 17.39
C THR A 204 9.97 19.92 16.88
N VAL A 205 10.16 19.50 15.63
CA VAL A 205 11.50 19.40 15.02
C VAL A 205 11.81 20.68 14.24
N TYR A 206 12.97 21.29 14.53
CA TYR A 206 13.45 22.52 13.89
C TYR A 206 13.82 22.33 12.41
N SER A 207 13.80 23.44 11.64
CA SER A 207 13.98 23.50 10.18
C SER A 207 15.15 22.69 9.64
N ASP A 208 16.28 22.71 10.35
CA ASP A 208 17.55 22.17 9.85
C ASP A 208 17.59 20.63 9.85
N ARG A 209 16.57 19.99 10.42
CA ARG A 209 16.39 18.53 10.44
C ARG A 209 15.19 18.06 9.63
N LEU A 210 14.51 18.95 8.90
CA LEU A 210 13.43 18.59 8.00
C LEU A 210 13.98 18.02 6.69
N ARG A 211 13.30 17.02 6.12
CA ARG A 211 13.55 16.58 4.74
C ARG A 211 12.90 17.55 3.76
N GLN A 212 13.41 17.63 2.53
CA GLN A 212 12.97 18.57 1.48
C GLN A 212 11.45 18.53 1.19
N SER A 213 10.77 17.40 1.44
CA SER A 213 9.34 17.23 1.23
C SER A 213 8.45 17.70 2.38
N TYR A 214 9.03 18.14 3.51
CA TYR A 214 8.28 18.52 4.71
C TYR A 214 8.34 20.03 4.95
N THR A 215 7.17 20.65 5.06
CA THR A 215 7.06 22.01 5.58
C THR A 215 7.20 22.04 7.11
N THR A 216 6.68 21.02 7.81
CA THR A 216 6.78 20.88 9.28
C THR A 216 6.66 19.41 9.67
N PHE A 217 7.33 19.00 10.76
CA PHE A 217 7.34 17.63 11.24
C PHE A 217 7.20 17.58 12.77
N TYR A 218 6.35 16.68 13.26
CA TYR A 218 6.12 16.44 14.68
C TYR A 218 6.43 15.00 15.05
N SER A 219 7.06 14.80 16.19
CA SER A 219 7.34 13.48 16.76
C SER A 219 6.71 13.34 18.14
N ILE A 220 6.06 12.21 18.39
CA ILE A 220 5.53 11.84 19.69
C ILE A 220 6.43 10.73 20.23
N LEU A 221 7.28 11.07 21.20
CA LEU A 221 8.18 10.11 21.82
C LEU A 221 7.61 9.62 23.16
N ARG A 222 7.87 8.37 23.49
CA ARG A 222 7.66 7.86 24.85
C ARG A 222 8.64 8.59 25.77
N SER A 223 8.14 9.13 26.89
CA SER A 223 9.06 9.59 27.94
C SER A 223 9.59 8.37 28.69
N SER A 224 10.91 8.30 28.85
CA SER A 224 11.57 7.39 29.80
C SER A 224 11.01 7.58 31.20
#